data_AF-A0A5C3QND6-F1
#
_entry.id   AF-A0A5C3QND6-F1
#
_cell.length_a   1.000
_cell.length_b   1.000
_cell.length_c   1.000
_cell.angle_alpha   90.00
_cell.angle_beta   90.00
_cell.angle_gamma   90.00
#
_symmetry.space_group_name_H-M   'P 1'
#
loop_
_entity.id
_entity.type
_entity.pdbx_description
1 polymer ?
#
loop_
_entity_poly.entity_id
_entity_poly.type
_entity_poly.pdbx_seq_one_letter_code
_entity_poly.pdbx_strand_id
1 'polypeptide(L)'
;MRAPLASLYRLFLRTTTSSVLYHKVATLNLKSLYRFEFRNAAASVKKLEAATTPQTHLQARLQQWNERADNTLALLYNSSLYRGLPHRLTHNLALFVLGHHQRRRFAQKYSGVWKANLPANSPEYKLPQVRNLGGKRSPRQQGEDALNAGAFNALDEVVRLAEGRNKIFMGRMTTTRRKLRS
;
A
#
# COMPACT_ATOMS: atom_id res chain seq x y z
N MET A 1 23.16 3.47 -15.98
CA MET A 1 21.80 3.63 -16.52
C MET A 1 20.81 4.11 -15.43
N ARG A 2 21.10 5.21 -14.72
CA ARG A 2 20.23 5.70 -13.61
C ARG A 2 19.17 6.73 -14.02
N ALA A 3 19.38 7.41 -15.15
CA ALA A 3 18.47 8.44 -15.67
C ALA A 3 17.02 7.99 -15.99
N PRO A 4 16.72 6.76 -16.45
CA PRO A 4 15.36 6.42 -16.87
C PRO A 4 14.39 6.22 -15.69
N LEU A 5 14.84 5.66 -14.56
CA LEU A 5 13.93 5.37 -13.45
C LEU A 5 13.47 6.63 -12.72
N ALA A 6 14.37 7.61 -12.54
CA ALA A 6 14.04 8.86 -11.86
C ALA A 6 13.10 9.73 -12.70
N SER A 7 13.30 9.79 -14.02
CA SER A 7 12.42 10.51 -14.94
C SER A 7 11.05 9.85 -15.01
N LEU A 8 10.99 8.52 -15.15
CA LEU A 8 9.75 7.75 -15.10
C LEU A 8 8.98 7.99 -13.80
N TYR A 9 9.67 7.96 -12.65
CA TYR A 9 9.04 8.22 -11.36
C TYR A 9 8.46 9.64 -11.27
N ARG A 10 9.16 10.66 -11.80
CA ARG A 10 8.63 12.04 -11.84
C ARG A 10 7.40 12.16 -12.73
N LEU A 11 7.41 11.53 -13.90
CA LEU A 11 6.26 11.46 -14.80
C LEU A 11 5.07 10.80 -14.06
N PHE A 12 5.34 9.67 -13.43
CA PHE A 12 4.36 8.90 -12.66
C PHE A 12 3.73 9.72 -11.52
N LEU A 13 4.53 10.50 -10.79
CA LEU A 13 4.02 11.38 -9.74
C LEU A 13 3.09 12.48 -10.29
N ARG A 14 3.41 13.03 -11.46
CA ARG A 14 2.58 14.05 -12.13
C ARG A 14 1.28 13.43 -12.61
N THR A 15 1.34 12.33 -13.37
CA THR A 15 0.17 11.63 -13.89
C THR A 15 -0.73 11.10 -12.79
N THR A 16 -0.17 10.59 -11.68
CA THR A 16 -0.97 10.19 -10.50
C THR A 16 -1.77 11.37 -9.95
N THR A 17 -1.16 12.55 -9.86
CA THR A 17 -1.85 13.76 -9.34
C THR A 17 -2.99 14.19 -10.28
N SER A 18 -2.76 14.14 -11.60
CA SER A 18 -3.78 14.45 -12.61
C SER A 18 -4.89 13.40 -12.67
N SER A 19 -4.58 12.11 -12.48
CA SER A 19 -5.54 11.01 -12.56
C SER A 19 -6.69 11.11 -11.54
N VAL A 20 -6.42 11.73 -10.39
CA VAL A 20 -7.39 11.98 -9.32
C VAL A 20 -7.84 13.44 -9.26
N LEU A 21 -7.69 14.18 -10.36
CA LEU A 21 -8.14 15.56 -10.49
C LEU A 21 -7.63 16.46 -9.36
N TYR A 22 -6.35 16.29 -8.98
CA TYR A 22 -5.67 17.06 -7.93
C TYR A 22 -6.23 16.91 -6.51
N HIS A 23 -7.02 15.87 -6.24
CA HIS A 23 -7.50 15.60 -4.90
C HIS A 23 -6.34 15.18 -3.97
N LYS A 24 -6.01 16.03 -2.97
CA LYS A 24 -4.80 15.87 -2.13
C LYS A 24 -4.70 14.52 -1.44
N VAL A 25 -5.75 14.07 -0.74
CA VAL A 25 -5.73 12.81 0.04
C VAL A 25 -5.56 11.60 -0.88
N ALA A 26 -6.40 11.50 -1.91
CA ALA A 26 -6.30 10.46 -2.93
C ALA A 26 -4.91 10.42 -3.61
N THR A 27 -4.35 11.59 -3.93
CA THR A 27 -3.00 11.70 -4.49
C THR A 27 -1.96 11.11 -3.54
N LEU A 28 -2.01 11.44 -2.24
CA LEU A 28 -1.08 10.91 -1.24
C LEU A 28 -1.22 9.39 -1.09
N ASN A 29 -2.45 8.88 -1.07
CA ASN A 29 -2.75 7.47 -0.94
C ASN A 29 -2.25 6.66 -2.15
N LEU A 30 -2.51 7.13 -3.37
CA LEU A 30 -1.99 6.47 -4.57
C LEU A 30 -0.46 6.54 -4.63
N LYS A 31 0.14 7.71 -4.31
CA LYS A 31 1.60 7.83 -4.24
C LYS A 31 2.21 6.85 -3.25
N SER A 32 1.56 6.60 -2.10
CA SER A 32 2.07 5.66 -1.10
C SER A 32 2.07 4.21 -1.60
N LEU A 33 1.03 3.81 -2.35
CA LEU A 33 0.93 2.49 -3.01
C LEU A 33 2.07 2.27 -4.01
N TYR A 34 2.23 3.19 -4.95
CA TYR A 34 3.18 3.03 -6.05
C TYR A 34 4.64 3.19 -5.61
N ARG A 35 4.88 3.95 -4.54
CA ARG A 35 6.24 4.15 -3.99
C ARG A 35 6.93 2.84 -3.64
N PHE A 36 6.18 1.81 -3.22
CA PHE A 36 6.76 0.51 -2.93
C PHE A 36 7.32 -0.17 -4.19
N GLU A 37 6.55 -0.17 -5.27
CA GLU A 37 6.97 -0.77 -6.55
C GLU A 37 8.22 -0.08 -7.12
N PHE A 38 8.27 1.25 -7.08
CA PHE A 38 9.45 1.99 -7.53
C PHE A 38 10.68 1.75 -6.65
N ARG A 39 10.51 1.54 -5.34
CA ARG A 39 11.62 1.16 -4.44
C ARG A 39 12.15 -0.23 -4.75
N ASN A 40 11.27 -1.19 -5.03
CA ASN A 40 11.66 -2.55 -5.41
C ASN A 40 12.38 -2.59 -6.75
N ALA A 41 11.90 -1.83 -7.74
CA ALA A 41 12.56 -1.67 -9.02
C ALA A 41 13.95 -1.03 -8.87
N ALA A 42 14.05 0.06 -8.09
CA ALA A 42 15.33 0.70 -7.80
C ALA A 42 16.33 -0.26 -7.14
N ALA A 43 15.87 -1.11 -6.21
CA ALA A 43 16.71 -2.13 -5.60
C ALA A 43 17.18 -3.18 -6.62
N SER A 44 16.31 -3.57 -7.57
CA SER A 44 16.65 -4.53 -8.63
C SER A 44 17.66 -3.94 -9.63
N VAL A 45 17.48 -2.67 -10.01
CA VAL A 45 18.45 -1.92 -10.86
C VAL A 45 19.81 -1.83 -10.17
N LYS A 46 19.84 -1.50 -8.86
CA LYS A 46 21.10 -1.45 -8.10
C LYS A 46 21.80 -2.81 -8.06
N LYS A 47 21.05 -3.91 -7.89
CA LYS A 47 21.62 -5.27 -7.93
C LYS A 47 22.17 -5.61 -9.30
N LEU A 48 21.48 -5.20 -10.37
CA LEU A 48 21.95 -5.39 -11.74
C LEU A 48 23.23 -4.59 -12.02
N GLU A 49 23.29 -3.33 -11.59
CA GLU A 49 24.49 -2.47 -11.72
C GLU A 49 25.69 -3.01 -10.93
N ALA A 50 25.44 -3.68 -9.81
CA ALA A 50 26.49 -4.24 -8.95
C ALA A 50 26.92 -5.67 -9.33
N ALA A 51 26.16 -6.36 -10.18
CA ALA A 51 26.46 -7.74 -10.56
C ALA A 51 27.51 -7.78 -11.67
N THR A 52 28.59 -8.53 -11.44
CA THR A 52 29.65 -8.78 -12.45
C THR A 52 29.20 -9.78 -13.52
N THR A 53 28.27 -10.67 -13.19
CA THR A 53 27.71 -11.66 -14.12
C THR A 53 26.32 -11.24 -14.62
N PRO A 54 25.97 -11.55 -15.88
CA PRO A 54 24.67 -11.21 -16.45
C PRO A 54 23.56 -11.99 -15.74
N GLN A 55 22.82 -11.31 -14.87
CA GLN A 55 21.65 -11.89 -14.20
C GLN A 55 20.41 -11.78 -15.10
N THR A 56 20.26 -12.75 -16.01
CA THR A 56 19.15 -12.85 -16.97
C THR A 56 17.77 -12.75 -16.31
N HIS A 57 17.59 -13.37 -15.13
CA HIS A 57 16.34 -13.31 -14.38
C HIS A 57 15.99 -11.90 -13.87
N LEU A 58 16.98 -11.09 -13.45
CA LEU A 58 16.76 -9.71 -13.02
C LEU A 58 16.42 -8.82 -14.21
N GLN A 59 17.04 -9.05 -15.36
CA GLN A 59 16.72 -8.33 -16.59
C GLN A 59 15.28 -8.62 -17.06
N ALA A 60 14.89 -9.90 -17.11
CA ALA A 60 13.52 -10.29 -17.45
C ALA A 60 12.49 -9.69 -16.50
N ARG A 61 12.78 -9.71 -15.19
CA ARG A 61 11.93 -9.07 -14.18
C ARG A 61 11.83 -7.57 -14.36
N LEU A 62 12.92 -6.89 -14.71
CA LEU A 62 12.92 -5.44 -14.95
C LEU A 62 12.15 -5.08 -16.23
N GLN A 63 12.24 -5.89 -17.28
CA GLN A 63 11.44 -5.73 -18.49
C GLN A 63 9.94 -5.86 -18.21
N GLN A 64 9.54 -6.90 -17.47
CA GLN A 64 8.14 -7.04 -17.03
C GLN A 64 7.69 -5.87 -16.16
N TRP A 65 8.59 -5.34 -15.32
CA TRP A 65 8.29 -4.17 -14.51
C TRP A 65 8.08 -2.91 -15.38
N ASN A 66 8.90 -2.70 -16.42
CA ASN A 66 8.71 -1.59 -17.36
C ASN A 66 7.38 -1.72 -18.10
N GLU A 67 7.06 -2.90 -18.64
CA GLU A 67 5.77 -3.15 -19.31
C GLU A 67 4.59 -2.80 -18.37
N ARG A 68 4.66 -3.22 -17.11
CA ARG A 68 3.65 -2.87 -16.12
C ARG A 68 3.60 -1.39 -15.80
N ALA A 69 4.74 -0.71 -15.75
CA ALA A 69 4.82 0.72 -15.51
C ALA A 69 4.12 1.51 -16.63
N ASP A 70 4.37 1.13 -17.88
CA ASP A 70 3.78 1.78 -19.06
C ASP A 70 2.27 1.58 -19.12
N ASN A 71 1.78 0.35 -18.89
CA ASN A 71 0.33 0.08 -18.82
C ASN A 71 -0.34 0.84 -17.68
N THR A 72 0.34 0.97 -16.53
CA THR A 72 -0.18 1.73 -15.39
C THR A 72 -0.23 3.23 -15.72
N LEU A 73 0.79 3.76 -16.40
CA LEU A 73 0.79 5.14 -16.85
C LEU A 73 -0.34 5.41 -17.84
N ALA A 74 -0.58 4.49 -18.79
CA ALA A 74 -1.72 4.57 -19.70
C ALA A 74 -3.05 4.58 -18.94
N LEU A 75 -3.22 3.73 -17.92
CA LEU A 75 -4.41 3.74 -17.05
C LEU A 75 -4.59 5.09 -16.33
N LEU A 76 -3.54 5.62 -15.71
CA LEU A 76 -3.58 6.90 -14.99
C LEU A 76 -3.85 8.08 -15.94
N TYR A 77 -3.27 8.05 -17.14
CA TYR A 77 -3.52 9.04 -18.18
C TYR A 77 -4.97 8.99 -18.63
N ASN A 78 -5.50 7.81 -18.94
CA ASN A 78 -6.90 7.63 -19.31
C ASN A 78 -7.85 8.06 -18.18
N SER A 79 -7.48 7.81 -16.92
CA SER A 79 -8.22 8.30 -15.74
C SER A 79 -8.23 9.82 -15.62
N SER A 80 -7.21 10.50 -16.15
CA SER A 80 -7.14 11.97 -16.13
C SER A 80 -7.98 12.62 -17.22
N LEU A 81 -8.11 11.95 -18.37
CA LEU A 81 -8.92 12.42 -19.49
C LEU A 81 -10.40 12.07 -19.32
N TYR A 82 -10.68 10.83 -18.91
CA TYR A 82 -12.03 10.27 -18.91
C TYR A 82 -12.46 9.93 -17.49
N ARG A 83 -13.64 10.41 -17.08
CA ARG A 83 -14.28 10.06 -15.79
C ARG A 83 -14.96 8.69 -15.81
N GLY A 84 -14.48 7.78 -16.65
CA GLY A 84 -15.03 6.45 -16.84
C GLY A 84 -14.51 5.43 -15.83
N LEU A 85 -14.45 4.17 -16.26
CA LEU A 85 -13.95 3.06 -15.44
C LEU A 85 -12.54 3.32 -14.87
N PRO A 86 -11.55 3.84 -15.63
CA PRO A 86 -10.21 4.14 -15.08
C PRO A 86 -10.26 5.10 -13.89
N HIS A 87 -11.12 6.12 -13.95
CA HIS A 87 -11.29 7.08 -12.87
C HIS A 87 -11.94 6.47 -11.63
N ARG A 88 -12.97 5.63 -11.82
CA ARG A 88 -13.57 4.89 -10.70
C ARG A 88 -12.57 3.95 -10.04
N LEU A 89 -11.71 3.30 -10.84
CA LEU A 89 -10.65 2.43 -10.32
C LEU A 89 -9.62 3.22 -9.48
N THR A 90 -9.09 4.34 -9.98
CA THR A 90 -8.12 5.16 -9.24
C THR A 90 -8.73 5.75 -7.96
N HIS A 91 -10.00 6.16 -8.02
CA HIS A 91 -10.76 6.62 -6.86
C HIS A 91 -10.95 5.51 -5.82
N ASN A 92 -11.41 4.33 -6.23
CA ASN A 92 -11.63 3.20 -5.34
C ASN A 92 -10.33 2.72 -4.70
N LEU A 93 -9.22 2.69 -5.44
CA LEU A 93 -7.89 2.38 -4.91
C LEU A 93 -7.47 3.40 -3.83
N ALA A 94 -7.73 4.69 -4.06
CA ALA A 94 -7.45 5.72 -3.06
C ALA A 94 -8.28 5.54 -1.77
N LEU A 95 -9.55 5.16 -1.88
CA LEU A 95 -10.42 4.86 -0.75
C LEU A 95 -9.98 3.58 -0.02
N PHE A 96 -9.58 2.56 -0.77
CA PHE A 96 -9.08 1.31 -0.21
C PHE A 96 -7.86 1.55 0.70
N VAL A 97 -6.93 2.39 0.26
CA VAL A 97 -5.78 2.83 1.06
C VAL A 97 -6.18 3.63 2.29
N LEU A 98 -7.17 4.51 2.15
CA LEU A 98 -7.69 5.28 3.28
C LEU A 98 -8.26 4.36 4.37
N GLY A 99 -9.11 3.41 3.99
CA GLY A 99 -9.72 2.44 4.90
C GLY A 99 -8.65 1.59 5.61
N HIS A 100 -7.64 1.13 4.87
CA HIS A 100 -6.52 0.40 5.47
C HIS A 100 -5.71 1.27 6.46
N HIS A 101 -5.43 2.53 6.14
CA HIS A 101 -4.75 3.44 7.06
C HIS A 101 -5.57 3.71 8.33
N GLN A 102 -6.89 3.90 8.20
CA GLN A 102 -7.79 4.10 9.34
C GLN A 102 -7.81 2.86 10.25
N ARG A 103 -7.95 1.66 9.67
CA ARG A 103 -7.89 0.39 10.41
C ARG A 103 -6.57 0.23 11.17
N ARG A 104 -5.44 0.56 10.53
CA ARG A 104 -4.12 0.52 11.21
C ARG A 104 -4.03 1.51 12.36
N ARG A 105 -4.48 2.76 12.17
CA ARG A 105 -4.47 3.76 13.25
C ARG A 105 -5.33 3.32 14.42
N PHE A 106 -6.50 2.73 14.15
CA PHE A 106 -7.35 2.16 15.17
C PHE A 106 -6.61 1.03 15.90
N ALA A 107 -6.10 0.03 15.18
CA ALA A 107 -5.34 -1.07 15.79
C ALA A 107 -4.16 -0.58 16.65
N GLN A 108 -3.41 0.45 16.19
CA GLN A 108 -2.29 1.03 16.93
C GLN A 108 -2.72 1.80 18.18
N LYS A 109 -3.85 2.53 18.13
CA LYS A 109 -4.37 3.29 19.27
C LYS A 109 -4.77 2.37 20.42
N TYR A 110 -5.21 1.16 20.13
CA TYR A 110 -5.68 0.19 21.11
C TYR A 110 -4.71 -0.97 21.38
N SER A 111 -3.60 -1.07 20.64
CA SER A 111 -2.49 -1.94 21.02
C SER A 111 -1.63 -1.22 22.06
N GLY A 112 -1.81 -1.53 23.34
CA GLY A 112 -0.91 -1.03 24.38
C GLY A 112 0.55 -1.37 24.04
N VAL A 113 1.45 -0.40 24.18
CA VAL A 113 2.89 -0.65 24.04
C VAL A 113 3.34 -1.40 25.28
N TRP A 114 3.70 -2.68 25.13
CA TRP A 114 4.28 -3.46 26.21
C TRP A 114 5.60 -2.80 26.67
N LYS A 115 5.70 -2.48 27.96
CA LYS A 115 6.84 -1.83 28.59
C LYS A 115 7.59 -2.85 29.45
N ALA A 116 8.61 -3.51 28.91
CA ALA A 116 9.31 -4.62 29.57
C ALA A 116 9.79 -4.33 31.01
N ASN A 117 9.99 -3.06 31.37
CA ASN A 117 10.44 -2.61 32.68
C ASN A 117 9.33 -2.53 33.74
N LEU A 118 8.07 -2.79 33.38
CA LEU A 118 6.93 -2.73 34.29
C LEU A 118 6.38 -4.14 34.57
N PRO A 119 6.00 -4.43 35.83
CA PRO A 119 5.35 -5.68 36.17
C PRO A 119 4.01 -5.80 35.41
N ALA A 120 3.60 -7.04 35.10
CA ALA A 120 2.39 -7.33 34.32
C ALA A 120 1.11 -6.69 34.89
N ASN A 121 1.09 -6.41 36.20
CA ASN A 121 -0.03 -5.79 36.91
C ASN A 121 0.02 -4.26 36.97
N SER A 122 0.96 -3.61 36.27
CA SER A 122 1.11 -2.16 36.32
C SER A 122 -0.17 -1.43 35.85
N PRO A 123 -0.53 -0.30 36.47
CA PRO A 123 -1.72 0.47 36.08
C PRO A 123 -1.62 1.04 34.65
N GLU A 124 -0.42 1.11 34.08
CA GLU A 124 -0.18 1.56 32.71
C GLU A 124 -0.62 0.54 31.66
N TYR A 125 -0.70 -0.74 32.04
CA TYR A 125 -1.31 -1.80 31.22
C TYR A 125 -2.82 -1.90 31.40
N LYS A 126 -3.38 -1.24 32.41
CA LYS A 126 -4.83 -1.12 32.53
C LYS A 126 -5.28 -0.18 31.43
N LEU A 127 -6.01 -0.73 30.46
CA LEU A 127 -6.65 0.06 29.40
C LEU A 127 -7.36 1.26 30.06
N PRO A 128 -7.17 2.50 29.58
CA PRO A 128 -7.84 3.65 30.17
C PRO A 128 -9.33 3.33 30.22
N GLN A 129 -9.92 3.46 31.42
CA GLN A 129 -11.36 3.33 31.60
C GLN A 129 -12.02 4.50 30.86
N VAL A 130 -12.20 4.33 29.56
CA VAL A 130 -13.04 5.19 28.74
C VAL A 130 -14.43 5.01 29.34
N ARG A 131 -14.90 6.02 30.09
CA ARG A 131 -16.31 6.14 30.49
C ARG A 131 -17.16 5.75 29.27
N ASN A 132 -17.79 4.58 29.35
CA ASN A 132 -18.80 4.05 28.44
C ASN A 132 -18.46 3.99 26.93
N LEU A 133 -17.35 3.33 26.56
CA LEU A 133 -17.24 2.63 25.26
C LEU A 133 -16.78 1.16 25.43
N GLY A 134 -16.74 0.67 26.68
CA GLY A 134 -16.29 -0.66 27.08
C GLY A 134 -17.42 -1.68 27.21
N GLY A 135 -18.29 -1.81 26.21
CA GLY A 135 -18.98 -3.09 26.04
C GLY A 135 -17.92 -4.12 25.71
N LYS A 136 -17.91 -5.30 26.37
CA LYS A 136 -17.21 -6.48 25.85
C LYS A 136 -17.48 -6.51 24.35
N ARG A 137 -16.45 -6.49 23.49
CA ARG A 137 -16.67 -6.61 22.04
C ARG A 137 -17.61 -7.77 21.85
N SER A 138 -18.82 -7.49 21.36
CA SER A 138 -19.79 -8.55 21.19
C SER A 138 -19.13 -9.62 20.32
N PRO A 139 -19.44 -10.91 20.51
CA PRO A 139 -18.96 -11.95 19.58
C PRO A 139 -19.25 -11.57 18.12
N ARG A 140 -20.29 -10.75 17.88
CA ARG A 140 -20.58 -10.08 16.61
C ARG A 140 -19.47 -9.11 16.14
N GLN A 141 -18.97 -8.21 16.98
CA GLN A 141 -17.84 -7.32 16.62
C GLN A 141 -16.53 -8.08 16.37
N GLN A 142 -16.26 -9.14 17.13
CA GLN A 142 -15.08 -9.99 16.89
C GLN A 142 -15.22 -10.79 15.58
N GLY A 143 -16.43 -11.29 15.31
CA GLY A 143 -16.79 -11.89 14.03
C GLY A 143 -16.63 -10.91 12.87
N GLU A 144 -17.11 -9.68 13.00
CA GLU A 144 -16.95 -8.61 12.00
C GLU A 144 -15.47 -8.28 11.76
N ASP A 145 -14.63 -8.21 12.78
CA ASP A 145 -13.18 -7.97 12.63
C ASP A 145 -12.48 -9.11 11.87
N ALA A 146 -12.83 -10.36 12.17
CA ALA A 146 -12.30 -11.55 11.51
C ALA A 146 -12.78 -11.64 10.05
N LEU A 147 -14.07 -11.40 9.80
CA LEU A 147 -14.65 -11.33 8.46
C LEU A 147 -14.00 -10.21 7.65
N ASN A 148 -13.80 -9.04 8.26
CA ASN A 148 -13.09 -7.93 7.63
C ASN A 148 -11.65 -8.33 7.30
N ALA A 149 -10.91 -8.98 8.21
CA ALA A 149 -9.55 -9.45 7.92
C ALA A 149 -9.52 -10.42 6.73
N GLY A 150 -10.44 -11.39 6.69
CA GLY A 150 -10.59 -12.31 5.56
C GLY A 150 -10.95 -11.60 4.25
N ALA A 151 -11.89 -10.65 4.28
CA ALA A 151 -12.32 -9.89 3.11
C ALA A 151 -11.19 -9.04 2.51
N PHE A 152 -10.36 -8.39 3.34
CA PHE A 152 -9.20 -7.64 2.86
C PHE A 152 -8.14 -8.55 2.21
N ASN A 153 -7.93 -9.76 2.73
CA ASN A 153 -7.02 -10.74 2.12
C ASN A 153 -7.54 -11.24 0.78
N ALA A 154 -8.83 -11.62 0.71
CA ALA A 154 -9.46 -12.02 -0.55
C ALA A 154 -9.41 -10.90 -1.60
N LEU A 155 -9.62 -9.65 -1.18
CA LEU A 155 -9.50 -8.51 -2.08
C LEU A 155 -8.05 -8.29 -2.55
N ASP A 156 -7.04 -8.50 -1.69
CA ASP A 156 -5.63 -8.46 -2.10
C ASP A 156 -5.31 -9.55 -3.15
N GLU A 157 -5.88 -10.75 -3.01
CA GLU A 157 -5.73 -11.81 -4.01
C GLU A 157 -6.39 -11.43 -5.35
N VAL A 158 -7.62 -10.90 -5.32
CA VAL A 158 -8.30 -10.41 -6.54
C VAL A 158 -7.49 -9.31 -7.21
N VAL A 159 -6.93 -8.39 -6.42
CA VAL A 159 -6.04 -7.33 -6.92
C VAL A 159 -4.81 -7.95 -7.59
N ARG A 160 -4.16 -8.95 -6.98
CA ARG A 160 -2.99 -9.63 -7.57
C ARG A 160 -3.34 -10.36 -8.87
N LEU A 161 -4.50 -11.01 -8.93
CA LEU A 161 -4.99 -11.66 -10.15
C LEU A 161 -5.24 -10.63 -11.25
N ALA A 162 -5.88 -9.50 -10.92
CA ALA A 162 -6.16 -8.43 -11.86
C ALA A 162 -4.88 -7.74 -12.37
N GLU A 163 -3.89 -7.54 -11.50
CA GLU A 163 -2.55 -7.06 -11.89
C GLU A 163 -1.83 -8.05 -12.80
N GLY A 164 -1.92 -9.35 -12.52
CA GLY A 164 -1.33 -10.40 -13.34
C GLY A 164 -1.95 -10.45 -14.74
N ARG A 165 -3.28 -10.36 -14.82
CA ARG A 165 -4.04 -10.40 -16.08
C ARG A 165 -3.80 -9.16 -16.93
N ASN A 166 -3.93 -7.96 -16.35
CA ASN A 166 -3.85 -6.70 -17.10
C ASN A 166 -2.44 -6.13 -17.16
N LYS A 167 -1.46 -6.78 -16.52
CA LYS A 167 -0.07 -6.32 -16.41
C LYS A 167 0.00 -4.84 -15.98
N ILE A 168 -0.65 -4.51 -14.87
CA ILE A 168 -0.60 -3.17 -14.26
C ILE A 168 -0.14 -3.25 -12.81
N PHE A 169 0.24 -2.11 -12.24
CA PHE A 169 0.39 -1.93 -10.81
C PHE A 169 -0.92 -1.36 -10.24
N MET A 170 -1.51 -2.06 -9.28
CA MET A 170 -2.47 -1.49 -8.34
C MET A 170 -1.77 -1.11 -7.02
N GLY A 171 -0.54 -1.59 -6.84
CA GLY A 171 0.37 -1.23 -5.76
C GLY A 171 0.25 -2.18 -4.58
N ARG A 172 1.02 -1.90 -3.52
CA ARG A 172 1.07 -2.75 -2.33
C ARG A 172 0.89 -1.94 -1.07
N MET A 173 0.04 -2.44 -0.19
CA MET A 173 -0.09 -1.91 1.16
C MET A 173 1.09 -2.38 2.00
N THR A 174 2.13 -1.56 2.08
CA THR A 174 3.23 -1.88 2.99
C THR A 174 2.76 -1.73 4.43
N THR A 175 2.67 -2.86 5.13
CA THR A 175 2.69 -2.85 6.58
C THR A 175 4.12 -2.60 7.02
N THR A 176 4.55 -1.33 7.14
CA THR A 176 5.75 -1.05 7.93
C THR A 176 5.44 -1.55 9.34
N ARG A 177 5.92 -2.75 9.69
CA ARG A 177 6.06 -3.16 11.08
C ARG A 177 7.16 -2.27 11.62
N ARG A 178 6.79 -1.27 12.42
CA ARG A 178 7.78 -0.56 13.23
C ARG A 178 8.41 -1.67 14.08
N LYS A 179 9.68 -2.02 13.82
CA LYS A 179 10.44 -2.82 14.77
C LYS A 179 10.40 -1.99 16.05
N LEU A 180 9.68 -2.48 17.05
CA LEU A 180 9.82 -1.97 18.41
C LEU A 180 11.31 -2.14 18.71
N ARG A 181 12.02 -1.03 18.90
CA ARG A 181 13.40 -1.08 19.38
C ARG A 181 13.32 -1.71 20.77
N SER A 182 13.80 -2.95 20.87
CA SER A 182 14.15 -3.62 22.12
C SER A 182 15.26 -2.85 22.81
#